data_AF-A0A3D0RQD3-F1
#
_entry.id   AF-A0A3D0RQD3-F1
#
_cell.length_a   1.000
_cell.length_b   1.000
_cell.length_c   1.000
_cell.angle_alpha   90.00
_cell.angle_beta   90.00
_cell.angle_gamma   90.00
#
_symmetry.space_group_name_H-M   'P 1'
#
loop_
_entity.id
_entity.type
_entity.pdbx_description
1 polymer ?
#
loop_
_entity_poly.entity_id
_entity_poly.type
_entity_poly.pdbx_seq_one_letter_code
_entity_poly.pdbx_strand_id
1 'polypeptide(L)'
;MNNKSWLYWVVICFCFLPFVSPAVALCIGIVFSFLGIRHDSIHRYTSRVLQVSIVLLGFGMGLEEVITASKSGFVQTLISVSLVMTGGIVLGRLLKVEKNTTLLIAAGTAICGGSAIAAVAPIIKSENYQNSFALIVVFV
;
A
#
# COMPACT_ATOMS: atom_id res chain seq x y z
N MET A 1 23.67 -18.95 14.10
CA MET A 1 22.94 -17.79 14.67
C MET A 1 23.64 -16.53 14.20
N ASN A 2 23.23 -16.03 13.03
CA ASN A 2 24.06 -15.11 12.24
C ASN A 2 23.54 -13.66 12.30
N ASN A 3 24.50 -12.74 12.36
CA ASN A 3 24.51 -11.30 12.70
C ASN A 3 23.61 -10.35 11.87
N LYS A 4 22.55 -10.86 11.21
CA LYS A 4 21.69 -10.08 10.30
C LYS A 4 20.39 -9.54 10.93
N SER A 5 19.98 -10.06 12.09
CA SER A 5 18.77 -9.61 12.81
C SER A 5 18.93 -8.23 13.45
N TRP A 6 20.14 -7.87 13.88
CA TRP A 6 20.44 -6.57 14.47
C TRP A 6 20.29 -5.42 13.45
N LEU A 7 20.65 -5.69 12.18
CA LEU A 7 20.52 -4.73 11.07
C LEU A 7 19.05 -4.36 10.80
N TYR A 8 18.12 -5.31 10.95
CA TYR A 8 16.67 -5.05 10.82
C TYR A 8 16.16 -4.11 11.92
N TRP A 9 16.65 -4.28 13.15
CA TRP A 9 16.28 -3.44 14.28
C TRP A 9 16.82 -2.01 14.14
N VAL A 10 18.03 -1.86 13.59
CA VAL A 10 18.61 -0.53 13.28
C VAL A 10 17.83 0.17 12.17
N VAL A 11 17.43 -0.54 11.11
CA VAL A 11 16.62 0.04 10.01
C VAL A 11 15.22 0.46 10.49
N ILE A 12 14.58 -0.35 11.34
CA ILE A 12 13.28 0.00 11.96
C ILE A 12 13.41 1.21 12.89
N CYS A 13 14.47 1.29 13.69
CA CYS A 13 14.74 2.42 14.57
C CYS A 13 15.05 3.69 13.76
N PHE A 14 15.78 3.55 12.65
CA PHE A 14 16.08 4.67 11.75
C PHE A 14 14.84 5.17 10.99
N CYS A 15 13.89 4.28 10.66
CA CYS A 15 12.62 4.65 10.03
C CYS A 15 11.69 5.43 10.97
N PHE A 16 11.96 5.41 12.29
CA PHE A 16 11.22 6.20 13.28
C PHE A 16 11.64 7.68 13.31
N LEU A 17 12.66 8.08 12.52
CA LEU A 17 12.95 9.49 12.31
C LEU A 17 11.88 10.11 11.39
N PRO A 18 11.22 11.22 11.78
CA PRO A 18 10.17 11.89 11.01
C PRO A 18 10.60 12.47 9.65
N PHE A 19 11.85 12.24 9.22
CA PHE A 19 12.42 12.74 7.97
C PHE A 19 12.32 11.73 6.80
N VAL A 20 11.87 10.50 7.05
CA VAL A 20 11.80 9.44 6.03
C VAL A 20 10.43 9.41 5.37
N SER A 21 10.35 9.89 4.13
CA SER A 21 9.15 9.78 3.29
C SER A 21 8.86 8.30 2.93
N PRO A 22 7.58 7.87 2.75
CA PRO A 22 7.21 6.50 2.39
C PRO A 22 7.96 5.95 1.15
N ALA A 23 8.25 6.82 0.18
CA ALA A 23 9.03 6.48 -1.00
C ALA A 23 10.48 6.07 -0.64
N VAL A 24 11.10 6.77 0.31
CA VAL A 24 12.47 6.46 0.77
C VAL A 24 12.49 5.15 1.55
N ALA A 25 11.48 4.90 2.39
CA ALA A 25 11.32 3.63 3.09
C ALA A 25 11.15 2.44 2.12
N LEU A 26 10.36 2.63 1.05
CA LEU A 26 10.22 1.66 -0.04
C LEU A 26 11.54 1.40 -0.77
N CYS A 27 12.26 2.45 -1.18
CA CYS A 27 13.57 2.32 -1.83
C CYS A 27 14.57 1.56 -0.97
N ILE A 28 14.68 1.91 0.32
CA ILE A 28 15.56 1.22 1.27
C ILE A 28 15.14 -0.25 1.39
N GLY A 29 13.84 -0.54 1.52
CA GLY A 29 13.32 -1.91 1.59
C GLY A 29 13.62 -2.74 0.34
N ILE A 30 13.53 -2.16 -0.86
CA ILE A 30 13.86 -2.82 -2.13
C ILE A 30 15.36 -3.13 -2.21
N VAL A 31 16.23 -2.17 -1.88
CA VAL A 31 17.69 -2.36 -1.83
C VAL A 31 18.06 -3.46 -0.84
N PHE A 32 17.41 -3.49 0.33
CA PHE A 32 17.64 -4.49 1.36
C PHE A 32 17.15 -5.89 0.95
N SER A 33 16.02 -5.96 0.22
CA SER A 33 15.50 -7.20 -0.35
C SER A 33 16.51 -7.83 -1.34
N PHE A 34 17.21 -7.00 -2.11
CA PHE A 34 18.28 -7.44 -3.02
C PHE A 34 19.50 -8.04 -2.29
N LEU A 35 19.72 -7.70 -1.01
CA LEU A 35 20.80 -8.27 -0.17
C LEU A 35 20.47 -9.65 0.43
N GLY A 36 19.32 -10.25 0.08
CA GLY A 36 19.03 -11.66 0.35
C GLY A 36 18.63 -11.98 1.80
N ILE A 37 18.19 -10.99 2.57
CA ILE A 37 17.69 -11.19 3.95
C ILE A 37 16.18 -11.39 3.90
N ARG A 38 15.73 -12.52 3.35
CA ARG A 38 14.30 -12.82 3.20
C ARG A 38 13.79 -13.59 4.42
N HIS A 39 12.97 -12.93 5.24
CA HIS A 39 12.32 -13.56 6.38
C HIS A 39 10.85 -13.83 6.02
N ASP A 40 10.54 -15.07 5.63
CA ASP A 40 9.21 -15.49 5.12
C ASP A 40 8.06 -15.29 6.15
N SER A 41 8.38 -15.20 7.45
CA SER A 41 7.41 -15.09 8.54
C SER A 41 6.84 -13.68 8.79
N ILE A 42 7.44 -12.62 8.23
CA ILE A 42 7.00 -11.22 8.48
C ILE A 42 5.78 -10.85 7.63
N HIS A 43 5.63 -11.46 6.45
CA HIS A 43 4.55 -11.12 5.50
C HIS A 43 3.15 -11.24 6.13
N ARG A 44 2.98 -12.19 7.06
CA ARG A 44 1.69 -12.43 7.73
C ARG A 44 1.31 -11.32 8.71
N TYR A 45 2.28 -10.58 9.25
CA TYR A 45 2.04 -9.51 10.22
C TYR A 45 1.81 -8.16 9.53
N THR A 46 2.30 -7.96 8.30
CA THR A 46 2.20 -6.69 7.56
C THR A 46 0.76 -6.19 7.44
N SER A 47 -0.20 -7.02 7.02
CA SER A 47 -1.60 -6.56 6.91
C SER A 47 -2.20 -6.17 8.25
N ARG A 48 -1.90 -6.91 9.32
CA ARG A 48 -2.43 -6.60 10.66
C ARG A 48 -1.86 -5.30 11.21
N VAL A 49 -0.57 -5.07 11.02
CA VAL A 49 0.10 -3.82 11.45
C VAL A 49 -0.47 -2.64 10.67
N LEU A 50 -0.63 -2.76 9.34
CA LEU A 50 -1.21 -1.68 8.53
C LEU A 50 -2.64 -1.33 8.96
N GLN A 51 -3.48 -2.33 9.21
CA GLN A 51 -4.85 -2.10 9.69
C GLN A 51 -4.86 -1.37 11.02
N VAL A 52 -4.00 -1.78 11.97
CA VAL A 52 -3.85 -1.09 13.26
C VAL A 52 -3.40 0.36 13.05
N SER A 53 -2.41 0.61 12.17
CA SER A 53 -1.96 1.96 11.85
C SER A 53 -3.07 2.84 11.27
N ILE A 54 -3.89 2.32 10.35
CA ILE A 54 -5.02 3.05 9.75
C ILE A 54 -6.06 3.42 10.81
N VAL A 55 -6.37 2.49 11.73
CA VAL A 55 -7.32 2.75 12.83
C VAL A 55 -6.77 3.83 13.76
N LEU A 56 -5.50 3.75 14.18
CA LEU A 56 -4.87 4.78 15.00
C LEU A 56 -4.84 6.15 14.31
N LEU A 57 -4.57 6.18 12.99
CA LEU A 57 -4.60 7.41 12.19
C LEU A 57 -5.99 8.05 12.23
N GLY A 58 -7.05 7.25 12.12
CA GLY A 58 -8.43 7.72 12.23
C GLY A 58 -8.76 8.33 13.60
N PHE A 59 -8.28 7.72 14.69
CA PHE A 59 -8.43 8.28 16.04
C PHE A 59 -7.67 9.60 16.25
N GLY A 60 -6.62 9.86 15.47
CA GLY A 60 -5.85 11.11 15.53
C GLY A 60 -6.46 12.28 14.74
N MET A 61 -7.47 12.05 13.90
CA MET A 61 -8.10 13.10 13.10
C MET A 61 -9.28 13.76 13.83
N GLY A 62 -9.38 15.08 13.74
CA GLY A 62 -10.51 15.83 14.28
C GLY A 62 -11.82 15.51 13.54
N LEU A 63 -12.88 15.17 14.27
CA LEU A 63 -14.21 14.86 13.72
C LEU A 63 -14.74 15.97 12.79
N GLU A 64 -14.52 17.23 13.15
CA GLU A 64 -15.00 18.38 12.37
C GLU A 64 -14.28 18.53 11.02
N GLU A 65 -12.99 18.21 11.00
CA GLU A 65 -12.13 18.27 9.82
C GLU A 65 -12.46 17.14 8.85
N VAL A 66 -12.68 15.93 9.37
CA VAL A 66 -13.14 14.77 8.59
C VAL A 66 -14.51 15.03 7.95
N ILE A 67 -15.45 15.62 8.69
CA ILE A 67 -16.80 15.94 8.17
C ILE A 67 -16.71 17.01 7.08
N THR A 68 -15.93 18.06 7.28
CA THR A 68 -15.79 19.16 6.31
C THR A 68 -15.10 18.69 5.03
N ALA A 69 -14.00 17.93 5.16
CA ALA A 69 -13.28 17.36 4.04
C ALA A 69 -14.16 16.37 3.25
N SER A 70 -14.93 15.53 3.96
CA SER A 70 -15.87 14.62 3.32
C SER A 70 -16.97 15.39 2.60
N LYS A 71 -17.61 16.38 3.22
CA LYS A 71 -18.73 17.09 2.60
C LYS A 71 -18.33 17.86 1.33
N SER A 72 -17.12 18.42 1.31
CA SER A 72 -16.58 19.14 0.14
C SER A 72 -16.06 18.19 -0.96
N GLY A 73 -15.36 17.12 -0.58
CA GLY A 73 -14.64 16.25 -1.52
C GLY A 73 -15.40 14.99 -1.96
N PHE A 74 -16.45 14.56 -1.25
CA PHE A 74 -17.05 13.23 -1.44
C PHE A 74 -17.56 13.00 -2.86
N VAL A 75 -18.23 13.99 -3.46
CA VAL A 75 -18.75 13.86 -4.84
C VAL A 75 -17.61 13.77 -5.85
N GLN A 76 -16.56 14.57 -5.69
CA GLN A 76 -15.40 14.56 -6.59
C GLN A 76 -14.62 13.25 -6.47
N THR A 77 -14.41 12.75 -5.25
CA THR A 77 -13.78 11.45 -5.02
C THR A 77 -14.62 10.32 -5.60
N LEU A 78 -15.94 10.32 -5.40
CA LEU A 78 -16.84 9.31 -5.98
C LEU A 78 -16.75 9.23 -7.49
N ILE A 79 -16.80 10.39 -8.17
CA ILE A 79 -16.74 10.45 -9.63
C ILE A 79 -15.38 9.97 -10.11
N SER A 80 -14.29 10.48 -9.53
CA SER A 80 -12.93 10.11 -9.90
C SER A 80 -12.67 8.61 -9.69
N VAL A 81 -12.99 8.10 -8.50
CA VAL A 81 -12.82 6.69 -8.16
C VAL A 81 -13.64 5.81 -9.10
N SER A 82 -14.92 6.14 -9.33
CA SER A 82 -15.78 5.34 -10.21
C SER A 82 -15.26 5.32 -11.64
N LEU A 83 -14.78 6.47 -12.14
CA LEU A 83 -14.23 6.59 -13.49
C LEU A 83 -12.92 5.80 -13.63
N VAL A 84 -11.97 6.01 -12.71
CA VAL A 84 -10.66 5.34 -12.73
C VAL A 84 -10.81 3.84 -12.50
N MET A 85 -11.69 3.41 -11.60
CA MET A 85 -11.90 2.00 -11.27
C MET A 85 -12.60 1.28 -12.43
N THR A 86 -13.61 1.89 -13.05
CA THR A 86 -14.26 1.33 -14.25
C THR A 86 -13.27 1.28 -15.41
N GLY A 87 -12.54 2.37 -15.67
CA GLY A 87 -11.53 2.45 -16.72
C GLY A 87 -10.42 1.43 -16.52
N GLY A 88 -9.87 1.31 -15.31
CA GLY A 88 -8.81 0.36 -14.97
C GLY A 88 -9.25 -1.09 -15.12
N ILE A 89 -10.49 -1.44 -14.74
CA ILE A 89 -11.04 -2.79 -14.94
C ILE A 89 -11.26 -3.09 -16.42
N VAL A 90 -11.80 -2.14 -17.19
CA VAL A 90 -12.03 -2.30 -18.63
C VAL A 90 -10.71 -2.46 -19.37
N LEU A 91 -9.72 -1.59 -19.10
CA LEU A 91 -8.38 -1.70 -19.68
C LEU A 91 -7.70 -3.02 -19.28
N GLY A 92 -7.77 -3.40 -18.00
CA GLY A 92 -7.18 -4.66 -17.54
C GLY A 92 -7.79 -5.89 -18.21
N ARG A 93 -9.10 -5.87 -18.47
CA ARG A 93 -9.78 -6.92 -19.25
C ARG A 93 -9.37 -6.92 -20.71
N LEU A 94 -9.23 -5.74 -21.33
CA LEU A 94 -8.80 -5.63 -22.72
C LEU A 94 -7.37 -6.14 -22.93
N LEU A 95 -6.49 -5.86 -21.96
CA LEU A 95 -5.09 -6.29 -21.94
C LEU A 95 -4.89 -7.74 -21.46
N LYS A 96 -5.97 -8.47 -21.12
CA LYS A 96 -5.94 -9.83 -20.56
C LYS A 96 -5.01 -9.99 -19.34
N VAL A 97 -4.95 -8.96 -18.49
CA VAL A 97 -4.19 -9.02 -17.24
C VAL A 97 -4.94 -9.86 -16.20
N GLU A 98 -4.21 -10.47 -15.27
CA GLU A 98 -4.80 -11.26 -14.20
C GLU A 98 -5.75 -10.40 -13.33
N LYS A 99 -6.93 -10.94 -13.00
CA LYS A 99 -8.01 -10.23 -12.30
C LYS A 99 -7.54 -9.58 -10.99
N ASN A 100 -6.73 -10.29 -10.23
CA ASN A 100 -6.19 -9.83 -8.95
C ASN A 100 -5.28 -8.61 -9.15
N THR A 101 -4.33 -8.69 -10.08
CA THR A 101 -3.41 -7.59 -10.41
C THR A 101 -4.16 -6.38 -10.98
N THR A 102 -5.15 -6.59 -11.84
CA THR A 102 -6.02 -5.51 -12.34
C THR A 102 -6.75 -4.81 -11.18
N LEU A 103 -7.30 -5.56 -10.23
CA LEU A 103 -8.00 -4.97 -9.09
C LEU A 103 -7.06 -4.19 -8.16
N LEU A 104 -5.86 -4.72 -7.92
CA LEU A 104 -4.82 -4.07 -7.12
C LEU A 104 -4.38 -2.74 -7.73
N ILE A 105 -4.09 -2.72 -9.03
CA ILE A 105 -3.68 -1.50 -9.75
C ILE A 105 -4.85 -0.51 -9.78
N ALA A 106 -6.06 -0.95 -10.17
CA ALA A 106 -7.22 -0.07 -10.25
C ALA A 106 -7.56 0.55 -8.88
N ALA A 107 -7.54 -0.23 -7.81
CA ALA A 107 -7.79 0.26 -6.45
C ALA A 107 -6.66 1.21 -5.97
N GLY A 108 -5.41 0.88 -6.28
CA GLY A 108 -4.26 1.72 -5.99
C GLY A 108 -4.35 3.08 -6.69
N THR A 109 -4.61 3.10 -7.98
CA THR A 109 -4.70 4.33 -8.78
C THR A 109 -5.94 5.17 -8.43
N ALA A 110 -7.06 4.54 -8.10
CA ALA A 110 -8.32 5.26 -7.85
C ALA A 110 -8.38 5.94 -6.47
N ILE A 111 -7.71 5.38 -5.45
CA ILE A 111 -7.93 5.77 -4.04
C ILE A 111 -6.74 6.58 -3.51
N CYS A 112 -5.69 5.90 -3.05
CA CYS A 112 -4.54 6.54 -2.37
C CYS A 112 -3.22 5.77 -2.60
N GLY A 113 -3.15 4.90 -3.61
CA GLY A 113 -1.94 4.17 -3.94
C GLY A 113 -1.69 2.92 -3.09
N GLY A 114 -0.52 2.88 -2.45
CA GLY A 114 -0.02 1.69 -1.74
C GLY A 114 -0.87 1.26 -0.52
N SER A 115 -1.54 2.21 0.16
CA SER A 115 -2.44 1.89 1.28
C SER A 115 -3.66 1.10 0.83
N ALA A 116 -4.22 1.44 -0.34
CA ALA A 116 -5.32 0.71 -0.95
C ALA A 116 -4.87 -0.71 -1.37
N ILE A 117 -3.70 -0.83 -1.98
CA ILE A 117 -3.11 -2.11 -2.35
C ILE A 117 -2.94 -3.01 -1.12
N ALA A 118 -2.36 -2.49 -0.04
CA ALA A 118 -2.12 -3.26 1.18
C ALA A 118 -3.40 -3.66 1.94
N ALA A 119 -4.48 -2.87 1.81
CA ALA A 119 -5.79 -3.20 2.37
C ALA A 119 -6.52 -4.27 1.55
N VAL A 120 -6.44 -4.22 0.22
CA VAL A 120 -7.15 -5.13 -0.70
C VAL A 120 -6.43 -6.47 -0.86
N ALA A 121 -5.10 -6.48 -0.86
CA ALA A 121 -4.27 -7.69 -1.00
C ALA A 121 -4.70 -8.89 -0.12
N PRO A 122 -4.94 -8.74 1.20
CA PRO A 122 -5.40 -9.86 2.05
C PRO A 122 -6.84 -10.29 1.75
N ILE A 123 -7.68 -9.41 1.20
CA ILE A 123 -9.10 -9.69 0.88
C ILE A 123 -9.18 -10.59 -0.36
N ILE A 124 -8.40 -10.28 -1.39
CA ILE A 124 -8.36 -11.06 -2.64
C ILE A 124 -7.33 -12.19 -2.64
N LYS A 125 -6.59 -12.36 -1.53
CA LYS A 125 -5.50 -13.34 -1.39
C LYS A 125 -4.50 -13.25 -2.55
N SER A 126 -4.04 -12.04 -2.85
CA SER A 126 -3.09 -11.81 -3.94
C SER A 126 -1.72 -12.40 -3.64
N GLU A 127 -1.06 -12.95 -4.67
CA GLU A 127 0.32 -13.40 -4.55
C GLU A 127 1.30 -12.23 -4.36
N ASN A 128 2.44 -12.50 -3.70
CA ASN A 128 3.49 -11.52 -3.43
C ASN A 128 3.95 -10.74 -4.68
N TYR A 129 4.14 -11.44 -5.80
CA TYR A 129 4.61 -10.82 -7.04
C TYR A 129 3.58 -9.82 -7.60
N GLN A 130 2.29 -10.07 -7.42
CA GLN A 130 1.21 -9.21 -7.90
C GLN A 130 1.16 -7.90 -7.11
N ASN A 131 1.36 -7.99 -5.80
CA ASN A 131 1.45 -6.83 -4.92
C ASN A 131 2.65 -5.95 -5.29
N SER A 132 3.82 -6.55 -5.47
CA SER A 132 5.02 -5.82 -5.88
C SER A 132 4.86 -5.17 -7.26
N PHE A 133 4.29 -5.90 -8.23
CA PHE A 133 4.04 -5.37 -9.56
C PHE A 133 3.05 -4.20 -9.54
N ALA A 134 1.95 -4.34 -8.80
CA ALA A 134 0.96 -3.28 -8.68
C ALA A 134 1.55 -2.02 -8.03
N LEU A 135 2.38 -2.16 -7.00
CA LEU A 135 3.06 -1.02 -6.38
C LEU A 135 3.96 -0.28 -7.39
N ILE A 136 4.75 -1.02 -8.18
CA ILE A 136 5.63 -0.41 -9.20
C ILE A 136 4.81 0.38 -10.23
N VAL A 137 3.68 -0.16 -10.69
CA VAL A 137 2.83 0.48 -11.71
C VAL A 137 2.08 1.69 -11.16
N VAL A 138 1.73 1.71 -9.87
CA VAL A 138 0.93 2.80 -9.28
C VAL A 138 1.78 3.99 -8.84
N PHE A 139 3.06 3.76 -8.53
CA PHE A 139 4.00 4.81 -8.12
C PHE A 139 4.88 5.35 -9.27
N VAL A 140 4.68 4.86 -10.50
CA VAL A 140 5.30 5.41 -11.72
C VAL A 140 4.55 6.66 -12.19
#